data_AF-A0A2Z4V9N2-F1
#
_entry.id   AF-A0A2Z4V9N2-F1
#
_cell.length_a   1.000
_cell.length_b   1.000
_cell.length_c   1.000
_cell.angle_alpha   90.00
_cell.angle_beta   90.00
_cell.angle_gamma   90.00
#
_symmetry.space_group_name_H-M   'P 1'
#
loop_
_entity.id
_entity.type
_entity.pdbx_description
1 polymer ?
#
loop_
_entity_poly.entity_id
_entity_poly.type
_entity_poly.pdbx_seq_one_letter_code
_entity_poly.pdbx_strand_id
1 'polypeptide(L)'
;MAEHAPREAGPSASGLEEGRLMKELEAIHRTRHETLLHGSEEALVTHTQRMGELEREYVRRHPERAQTPGRTRSGARARTGAEPEPQD
;
A
#
# COMPACT_ATOMS: atom_id res chain seq x y z
N MET A 1 23.24 25.46 10.80
CA MET A 1 22.23 24.90 9.89
C MET A 1 22.90 23.73 9.18
N ALA A 2 22.64 22.50 9.61
CA ALA A 2 23.29 21.32 9.05
C ALA A 2 22.44 20.84 7.87
N GLU A 3 23.01 20.95 6.67
CA GLU A 3 22.48 20.42 5.42
C GLU A 3 22.30 18.90 5.57
N HIS A 4 21.06 18.44 5.71
CA HIS A 4 20.73 17.02 5.59
C HIS A 4 20.81 16.68 4.09
N ALA A 5 21.99 16.22 3.65
CA ALA A 5 22.12 15.60 2.34
C ALA A 5 21.03 14.51 2.20
N PRO A 6 20.26 14.48 1.10
CA PRO A 6 19.22 13.48 0.92
C PRO A 6 19.85 12.11 1.02
N ARG A 7 19.38 11.29 1.97
CA ARG A 7 19.73 9.87 2.02
C ARG A 7 19.40 9.30 0.65
N GLU A 8 20.41 8.78 -0.04
CA GLU A 8 20.32 8.08 -1.32
C GLU A 8 19.02 7.28 -1.36
N ALA A 9 18.01 7.82 -2.05
CA ALA A 9 16.74 7.16 -2.17
C ALA A 9 17.01 5.84 -2.89
N GLY A 10 16.56 4.73 -2.32
CA GLY A 10 16.68 3.43 -2.97
C GLY A 10 16.15 3.49 -4.41
N PRO A 11 16.55 2.57 -5.30
CA PRO A 11 16.10 2.57 -6.69
C PRO A 11 14.57 2.71 -6.77
N SER A 12 14.12 3.48 -7.77
CA SER A 12 12.69 3.68 -8.03
C SER A 12 11.97 2.33 -8.12
N ALA A 13 10.73 2.26 -7.65
CA ALA A 13 9.95 1.02 -7.65
C ALA A 13 9.88 0.39 -9.05
N SER A 14 9.75 1.21 -10.09
CA SER A 14 9.71 0.75 -11.49
C SER A 14 11.00 0.10 -11.97
N GLY A 15 12.15 0.38 -11.33
CA GLY A 15 13.43 -0.26 -11.61
C GLY A 15 13.67 -1.55 -10.82
N LEU A 16 12.79 -1.94 -9.91
CA LEU A 16 12.95 -3.14 -9.10
C LEU A 16 12.57 -4.40 -9.90
N GLU A 17 13.37 -5.46 -9.79
CA GLU A 17 12.96 -6.80 -10.23
C GLU A 17 11.81 -7.32 -9.34
N GLU A 18 10.97 -8.22 -9.85
CA GLU A 18 9.76 -8.69 -9.17
C GLU A 18 10.02 -9.26 -7.77
N GLY A 19 11.01 -10.14 -7.63
CA GLY A 19 11.32 -10.72 -6.32
C GLY A 19 11.79 -9.68 -5.31
N ARG A 20 12.41 -8.60 -5.78
CA ARG A 20 12.84 -7.48 -4.94
C ARG A 20 11.66 -6.58 -4.57
N LEU A 21 10.78 -6.27 -5.52
CA LEU A 21 9.56 -5.51 -5.27
C LEU A 21 8.70 -6.16 -4.18
N MET A 22 8.48 -7.47 -4.28
CA MET A 22 7.69 -8.22 -3.30
C MET A 22 8.31 -8.20 -1.90
N LYS A 23 9.64 -8.35 -1.79
CA LYS A 23 10.35 -8.26 -0.50
C LYS A 23 10.26 -6.87 0.12
N GLU A 24 10.36 -5.81 -0.69
CA GLU A 24 10.24 -4.44 -0.19
C GLU A 24 8.82 -4.12 0.27
N LEU A 25 7.79 -4.58 -0.45
CA LEU A 25 6.39 -4.47 -0.03
C LEU A 25 6.15 -5.15 1.32
N GLU A 26 6.63 -6.38 1.49
CA GLU A 26 6.49 -7.09 2.77
C GLU A 26 7.19 -6.33 3.91
N ALA A 27 8.42 -5.88 3.69
CA ALA A 27 9.20 -5.17 4.69
C ALA A 27 8.56 -3.84 5.08
N ILE A 28 8.09 -3.04 4.11
CA ILE A 28 7.50 -1.73 4.39
C ILE A 28 6.14 -1.83 5.06
N HIS A 29 5.33 -2.85 4.72
CA HIS A 29 4.06 -3.09 5.42
C HIS A 29 4.28 -3.53 6.86
N ARG A 30 5.31 -4.36 7.13
CA ARG A 30 5.62 -4.86 8.48
C ARG A 30 5.89 -3.73 9.48
N THR A 31 6.56 -2.67 9.06
CA THR A 31 6.97 -1.56 9.95
C THR A 31 6.02 -0.36 9.90
N ARG A 32 4.90 -0.45 9.15
CA ARG A 32 3.98 0.66 8.95
C ARG A 32 3.38 1.19 10.25
N HIS A 33 2.87 0.29 11.08
CA HIS A 33 2.18 0.69 12.31
C HIS A 33 3.16 1.30 13.31
N GLU A 34 4.34 0.71 13.45
CA GLU A 34 5.41 1.26 14.29
C GLU A 34 5.85 2.64 13.80
N THR A 35 6.05 2.82 12.49
CA THR A 35 6.40 4.11 11.90
C THR A 35 5.30 5.16 12.10
N LEU A 36 4.03 4.74 12.08
CA LEU A 36 2.89 5.62 12.34
C LEU A 36 2.83 6.08 13.80
N LEU A 37 3.08 5.19 14.76
CA LEU A 37 2.93 5.50 16.18
C LEU A 37 4.17 6.16 16.79
N HIS A 38 5.36 5.83 16.28
CA HIS A 38 6.64 6.13 16.94
C HIS A 38 7.66 6.79 16.00
N GLY A 39 7.39 6.86 14.70
CA GLY A 39 8.25 7.56 13.76
C GLY A 39 8.17 9.08 13.94
N SER A 40 9.25 9.78 13.56
CA SER A 40 9.17 11.23 13.37
C SER A 40 8.23 11.57 12.21
N GLU A 41 7.77 12.82 12.14
CA GLU A 41 6.94 13.30 11.03
C GLU A 41 7.62 13.08 9.67
N GLU A 42 8.91 13.39 9.56
CA GLU A 42 9.71 13.16 8.35
C GLU A 42 9.81 11.67 7.98
N ALA A 43 10.00 10.80 8.98
CA ALA A 43 10.02 9.36 8.77
C ALA A 43 8.67 8.84 8.26
N LEU A 44 7.57 9.34 8.82
CA LEU A 44 6.22 8.96 8.39
C LEU A 44 5.93 9.42 6.96
N VAL A 45 6.31 10.64 6.59
CA VAL A 45 6.17 11.18 5.23
C VAL A 45 6.95 10.31 4.24
N THR A 46 8.24 10.09 4.50
CA THR A 46 9.12 9.28 3.65
C THR A 46 8.58 7.86 3.49
N HIS A 47 8.16 7.24 4.59
CA HIS A 47 7.61 5.89 4.58
C HIS A 47 6.31 5.80 3.77
N THR A 48 5.42 6.78 3.92
CA THR A 48 4.14 6.83 3.17
C THR A 48 4.39 7.00 1.67
N GLN A 49 5.34 7.86 1.29
CA GLN A 49 5.71 8.06 -0.11
C GLN A 49 6.27 6.79 -0.74
N ARG A 50 7.23 6.13 -0.07
CA ARG A 50 7.84 4.88 -0.55
C ARG A 50 6.83 3.74 -0.64
N MET A 51 5.95 3.61 0.35
CA MET A 51 4.87 2.60 0.33
C MET A 51 3.97 2.79 -0.89
N GLY A 52 3.50 4.01 -1.12
CA GLY A 52 2.66 4.30 -2.28
C GLY A 52 3.37 4.07 -3.62
N GLU A 53 4.68 4.33 -3.70
CA GLU A 53 5.48 4.04 -4.89
C GLU A 53 5.51 2.54 -5.22
N LEU A 54 5.82 1.71 -4.21
CA LEU A 54 5.87 0.26 -4.35
C LEU A 54 4.49 -0.34 -4.67
N GLU A 55 3.43 0.14 -4.02
CA GLU A 55 2.06 -0.32 -4.26
C GLU A 55 1.57 0.02 -5.66
N ARG A 56 1.85 1.23 -6.15
CA ARG A 56 1.51 1.64 -7.52
C ARG A 56 2.20 0.75 -8.54
N GLU A 57 3.48 0.44 -8.32
CA GLU A 57 4.23 -0.43 -9.21
C GLU A 57 3.65 -1.86 -9.21
N TYR A 58 3.31 -2.40 -8.04
CA TYR A 58 2.66 -3.71 -7.95
C TYR A 58 1.33 -3.74 -8.71
N VAL A 59 0.45 -2.76 -8.49
CA VAL A 59 -0.84 -2.69 -9.20
C VAL A 59 -0.65 -2.55 -10.71
N ARG A 60 0.37 -1.79 -11.15
CA ARG A 60 0.72 -1.63 -12.57
C ARG A 60 1.16 -2.94 -13.22
N ARG A 61 1.93 -3.77 -12.51
CA ARG A 61 2.41 -5.08 -13.00
C ARG A 61 1.36 -6.17 -12.94
N HIS A 62 0.43 -6.08 -11.99
CA HIS A 62 -0.59 -7.11 -11.72
C HIS A 62 -2.02 -6.58 -11.92
N PRO A 63 -2.41 -6.19 -13.15
CA PRO A 63 -3.74 -5.66 -13.41
C PRO A 63 -4.84 -6.70 -13.14
N GLU A 64 -4.58 -7.98 -13.43
CA GLU A 64 -5.50 -9.09 -13.16
C GLU A 64 -5.44 -9.67 -11.73
N ARG A 65 -4.77 -8.99 -10.77
CA ARG A 65 -4.69 -9.47 -9.38
C ARG A 65 -6.07 -9.83 -8.82
N ALA A 66 -6.18 -11.00 -8.20
CA ALA A 66 -7.42 -11.47 -7.63
C ALA A 66 -7.87 -10.56 -6.48
N GLN A 67 -9.02 -9.92 -6.63
CA GLN A 67 -9.66 -9.19 -5.53
C GLN A 67 -10.49 -10.19 -4.72
N THR A 68 -10.23 -10.31 -3.42
CA THR A 68 -11.14 -11.06 -2.55
C THR A 68 -12.51 -10.39 -2.60
N PRO A 69 -13.59 -11.07 -3.06
CA PRO A 69 -14.90 -10.43 -3.23
C PRO A 69 -15.35 -9.72 -1.96
N GLY A 70 -15.07 -10.32 -0.79
CA GLY A 70 -15.47 -9.76 0.49
C GLY A 70 -14.73 -8.49 0.93
N ARG A 71 -13.61 -8.15 0.27
CA ARG A 71 -12.86 -6.90 0.47
C ARG A 71 -13.25 -5.80 -0.53
N THR A 72 -14.20 -6.08 -1.41
CA THR A 72 -14.83 -5.07 -2.27
C THR A 72 -16.05 -4.48 -1.56
N ARG A 73 -16.41 -3.23 -1.90
CA ARG A 73 -17.64 -2.60 -1.39
C ARG A 73 -18.88 -3.41 -1.77
N SER A 74 -18.95 -3.91 -3.00
CA SER A 74 -20.06 -4.71 -3.51
C SER A 74 -20.20 -6.03 -2.75
N GLY A 75 -19.10 -6.76 -2.56
CA GLY A 75 -19.12 -8.00 -1.80
C GLY A 75 -19.32 -7.81 -0.30
N ALA A 76 -18.97 -6.65 0.29
CA ALA A 76 -19.35 -6.29 1.65
C ALA A 76 -20.87 -6.11 1.78
N ARG A 77 -21.51 -5.40 0.84
CA ARG A 77 -22.96 -5.20 0.81
C ARG A 77 -23.75 -6.49 0.58
N ALA A 78 -23.25 -7.37 -0.29
CA ALA A 78 -23.86 -8.68 -0.54
C ALA A 78 -23.88 -9.57 0.71
N ARG A 79 -22.89 -9.43 1.63
CA ARG A 79 -22.87 -10.19 2.90
C ARG A 79 -23.84 -9.66 3.95
N THR A 80 -24.17 -8.37 3.93
CA THR A 80 -25.02 -7.75 4.96
C THR A 80 -26.51 -7.86 4.67
N GLY A 81 -26.91 -8.57 3.60
CA GLY A 81 -28.33 -8.86 3.34
C GLY A 81 -29.18 -7.61 3.15
N ALA A 82 -28.64 -6.55 2.53
CA ALA A 82 -29.50 -5.48 2.02
C ALA A 82 -30.20 -5.98 0.75
N GLU A 83 -31.13 -6.93 0.92
CA GLU A 83 -32.18 -7.13 -0.07
C GLU A 83 -33.03 -5.84 -0.07
N PRO A 84 -33.26 -5.20 -1.23
CA PRO A 84 -34.28 -4.18 -1.31
C PRO A 84 -35.62 -4.86 -1.02
N GLU A 85 -36.24 -4.51 0.10
CA GLU A 85 -37.63 -4.89 0.40
C GLU A 85 -38.49 -4.64 -0.85
N PRO A 86 -39.24 -5.65 -1.34
CA PRO A 86 -40.20 -5.42 -2.40
C PRO A 86 -41.25 -4.43 -1.89
N GLN A 87 -41.36 -3.28 -2.55
CA GLN A 87 -42.44 -2.33 -2.29
C GLN A 87 -43.71 -2.91 -2.92
N ASP A 88 -44.64 -3.36 -2.08
CA ASP A 88 -46.06 -3.56 -2.41
C ASP A 88 -46.79 -2.20 -2.52
#